data_AF-A0A8J3TV47-F1
#
_entry.id   AF-A0A8J3TV47-F1
#
_cell.length_a   1.000
_cell.length_b   1.000
_cell.length_c   1.000
_cell.angle_alpha   90.00
_cell.angle_beta   90.00
_cell.angle_gamma   90.00
#
_symmetry.space_group_name_H-M   'P 1'
#
loop_
_entity.id
_entity.type
_entity.pdbx_description
1 polymer ?
#
loop_
_entity_poly.entity_id
_entity_poly.type
_entity_poly.pdbx_seq_one_letter_code
_entity_poly.pdbx_strand_id
1 'polypeptide(L)' 'MTNPLSNSEYLVIQFDQRDGSLVVLESLGYSAYDRDDALRDAESAAAQAHARGLPIQYVVIRLDTEAVFPAHE' A
#
# COMPACT_ATOMS: atom_id res chain seq x y z
N MET A 1 -3.74 17.89 10.48
CA MET A 1 -4.06 16.73 9.61
C MET A 1 -3.15 15.60 10.01
N THR A 2 -3.70 14.53 10.58
CA THR A 2 -2.92 13.34 10.93
C THR A 2 -2.45 12.69 9.63
N ASN A 3 -1.15 12.51 9.46
CA ASN A 3 -0.63 11.79 8.30
C ASN A 3 -1.09 10.32 8.44
N PRO A 4 -1.92 9.79 7.54
CA PRO A 4 -2.41 8.42 7.62
C PRO A 4 -1.27 7.39 7.63
N LEU A 5 -0.11 7.74 7.07
CA LEU A 5 1.06 6.87 6.99
C LEU A 5 1.91 6.85 8.27
N SER A 6 1.62 7.71 9.26
CA SER A 6 2.42 7.81 10.49
C SER A 6 2.33 6.57 11.38
N ASN A 7 1.33 5.71 11.18
CA ASN A 7 1.11 4.50 11.98
C ASN A 7 1.14 3.21 11.13
N SER A 8 1.56 3.31 9.86
CA SER A 8 1.54 2.19 8.91
C SER A 8 2.93 1.61 8.74
N GLU A 9 3.07 0.29 8.83
CA GLU A 9 4.35 -0.42 8.63
C GLU A 9 4.39 -1.14 7.28
N TYR A 10 3.24 -1.53 6.74
CA TYR A 10 3.14 -2.05 5.38
C TYR A 10 2.13 -1.27 4.55
N LEU A 11 2.41 -1.12 3.26
CA LEU A 11 1.57 -0.43 2.29
C LEU A 11 1.36 -1.33 1.08
N VAL A 12 0.13 -1.39 0.59
CA VAL A 12 -0.21 -2.06 -0.67
C VAL A 12 -0.45 -0.99 -1.73
N ILE A 13 0.34 -1.02 -2.80
CA ILE A 13 0.26 -0.08 -3.91
C ILE A 13 -0.26 -0.82 -5.14
N GLN A 14 -1.35 -0.31 -5.69
CA GLN A 14 -1.85 -0.65 -7.01
C GLN A 14 -1.13 0.18 -8.07
N PHE A 15 -0.72 -0.46 -9.17
CA PHE A 15 -0.13 0.17 -10.34
C PHE A 15 -0.91 -0.21 -11.61
N ASP A 16 -1.47 0.77 -12.32
CA ASP A 16 -2.08 0.53 -13.63
C ASP A 16 -1.05 0.76 -14.75
N GLN A 17 -0.73 -0.29 -15.50
CA GLN A 17 0.27 -0.22 -16.56
C GLN A 17 -0.17 0.61 -17.78
N ARG A 18 -1.46 0.92 -17.92
CA ARG A 18 -1.99 1.64 -19.09
C ARG A 18 -1.67 3.13 -19.03
N ASP A 19 -1.79 3.71 -17.85
CA ASP A 19 -1.64 5.16 -17.62
C ASP A 19 -0.54 5.50 -16.61
N GLY A 20 0.04 4.49 -15.96
CA GLY A 20 1.10 4.65 -14.97
C GLY A 20 0.59 5.13 -13.60
N SER A 21 -0.72 5.08 -13.36
CA SER A 21 -1.31 5.54 -12.10
C SER A 21 -0.94 4.62 -10.92
N LEU A 22 -0.73 5.25 -9.76
CA LEU A 22 -0.44 4.59 -8.50
C LEU A 22 -1.54 4.92 -7.49
N VAL A 23 -2.12 3.89 -6.87
CA VAL A 23 -3.15 4.03 -5.84
C VAL A 23 -2.76 3.22 -4.61
N VAL A 24 -2.75 3.85 -3.45
CA VAL A 24 -2.59 3.14 -2.18
C VAL A 24 -3.91 2.46 -1.83
N LEU A 25 -3.89 1.13 -1.71
CA LEU A 25 -5.03 0.39 -1.21
C LEU A 25 -5.10 0.56 0.31
N GLU A 26 -6.27 0.98 0.77
CA GLU A 26 -6.59 1.35 2.15
C GLU A 26 -5.73 2.50 2.72
N SER A 27 -6.36 3.65 2.94
CA SER A 27 -5.68 4.85 3.48
C SER A 27 -5.22 4.73 4.94
N LEU A 28 -5.16 3.54 5.53
CA LEU A 28 -4.72 3.31 6.91
C LEU A 28 -3.39 2.54 6.99
N GLY A 29 -2.96 1.88 5.91
CA GLY A 29 -1.83 0.96 5.92
C GLY A 29 -1.96 -0.14 6.98
N TYR A 30 -1.12 -1.17 6.88
CA TYR A 30 -1.18 -2.34 7.75
C TYR A 30 -0.16 -2.19 8.89
N SER A 31 -0.51 -2.64 10.09
CA SER A 31 0.43 -2.68 11.23
C SER A 31 1.48 -3.79 11.04
N ALA A 32 2.59 -3.80 11.80
CA ALA A 32 3.62 -4.84 11.73
C ALA A 32 3.06 -6.26 11.82
N TYR A 33 1.97 -6.42 12.58
CA TYR A 33 1.37 -7.71 12.86
C TYR A 33 0.55 -8.25 11.68
N ASP A 34 0.21 -7.40 10.71
CA ASP A 34 -0.76 -7.70 9.65
C ASP A 34 -0.09 -7.85 8.27
N ARG A 35 1.20 -8.22 8.21
CA ARG A 35 1.93 -8.47 6.95
C ARG A 35 1.21 -9.49 6.06
N ASP A 36 0.76 -10.59 6.65
CA ASP A 36 0.14 -11.68 5.90
C ASP A 36 -1.24 -11.30 5.38
N ASP A 37 -1.95 -10.41 6.07
CA ASP A 37 -3.22 -9.85 5.61
C ASP A 37 -2.98 -8.86 4.46
N ALA A 38 -1.96 -8.00 4.55
CA ALA A 38 -1.55 -7.11 3.45
C ALA A 38 -1.21 -7.90 2.17
N LEU A 39 -0.52 -9.04 2.31
CA LEU A 39 -0.21 -9.93 1.19
C LEU A 39 -1.46 -10.59 0.63
N ARG A 40 -2.33 -11.12 1.49
CA ARG A 40 -3.60 -11.74 1.06
C ARG A 40 -4.50 -10.78 0.31
N ASP A 41 -4.61 -9.55 0.78
CA ASP A 41 -5.46 -8.54 0.14
C ASP A 41 -4.85 -8.10 -1.20
N ALA A 42 -3.52 -7.95 -1.27
CA ALA A 42 -2.83 -7.69 -2.54
C ALA A 42 -3.02 -8.83 -3.55
N GLU A 43 -2.90 -10.09 -3.11
CA GLU A 43 -3.12 -11.27 -3.95
C GLU A 43 -4.58 -11.37 -4.42
N SER A 44 -5.54 -11.14 -3.52
CA SER A 44 -6.97 -11.13 -3.84
C SER A 44 -7.30 -10.03 -4.86
N ALA A 45 -6.78 -8.82 -4.66
CA ALA A 45 -6.97 -7.70 -5.58
C ALA A 45 -6.31 -7.96 -6.95
N ALA A 46 -5.12 -8.57 -6.97
CA ALA A 46 -4.43 -9.00 -8.19
C ALA A 46 -5.24 -10.04 -8.97
N ALA A 47 -5.77 -11.06 -8.28
CA ALA A 47 -6.60 -12.09 -8.89
C ALA A 47 -7.89 -11.50 -9.50
N GLN A 48 -8.53 -10.56 -8.80
CA GLN A 48 -9.72 -9.86 -9.31
C GLN A 48 -9.43 -8.99 -10.53
N ALA A 49 -8.31 -8.27 -10.54
CA ALA A 49 -7.89 -7.47 -11.69
C ALA A 49 -7.57 -8.36 -12.90
N HIS A 50 -6.84 -9.44 -12.69
CA HIS A 50 -6.50 -10.40 -13.74
C HIS A 50 -7.76 -11.07 -14.32
N ALA A 51 -8.72 -11.47 -13.48
CA ALA A 51 -9.99 -12.04 -13.93
C ALA A 51 -10.81 -11.07 -14.80
N ARG A 52 -10.60 -9.76 -14.64
CA ARG A 52 -11.23 -8.71 -15.46
C ARG A 52 -10.39 -8.29 -16.68
N GLY A 53 -9.26 -8.95 -16.93
CA GLY A 53 -8.33 -8.60 -18.00
C GLY A 53 -7.67 -7.23 -17.83
N LEU A 54 -7.63 -6.71 -16.60
CA LEU A 54 -7.01 -5.42 -16.30
C LEU A 54 -5.51 -5.63 -16.08
N PRO A 55 -4.63 -4.84 -16.74
CA PRO A 55 -3.18 -4.93 -16.58
C PRO A 55 -2.74 -4.18 -15.31
N ILE A 56 -3.35 -4.51 -14.17
CA ILE A 56 -3.07 -3.90 -12.88
C ILE A 56 -2.12 -4.81 -12.11
N GLN A 57 -1.08 -4.21 -11.53
CA GLN A 57 -0.13 -4.88 -10.66
C GLN A 57 -0.27 -4.36 -9.23
N TYR A 58 0.17 -5.17 -8.27
CA TYR A 58 0.15 -4.81 -6.85
C TYR A 58 1.52 -5.05 -6.24
N VAL A 59 1.96 -4.12 -5.39
CA VAL A 59 3.24 -4.19 -4.69
C VAL A 59 2.98 -3.97 -3.20
N VAL A 60 3.50 -4.87 -2.38
CA VAL A 60 3.51 -4.73 -0.92
C VAL A 60 4.87 -4.22 -0.50
N ILE A 61 4.92 -3.02 0.09
CA ILE A 61 6.16 -2.41 0.59
C ILE A 61 6.13 -2.31 2.11
N ARG A 62 7.28 -2.51 2.73
CA ARG A 62 7.51 -2.18 4.15
C ARG A 62 7.94 -0.71 4.22
N LEU A 63 7.31 0.05 5.09
CA LEU A 63 7.65 1.43 5.38
C LEU A 63 8.56 1.46 6.61
N ASP A 64 9.79 1.93 6.43
CA ASP A 64 10.67 2.33 7.53
C ASP A 64 10.67 3.86 7.54
N THR A 65 10.02 4.47 8.54
CA THR A 65 9.97 5.93 8.68
C THR A 65 11.00 6.38 9.70
N GLU A 66 11.99 7.15 9.25
CA GLU A 66 12.92 7.84 10.13
C GLU A 66 12.49 9.30 10.27
N ALA A 67 12.48 9.84 11.49
CA ALA A 67 12.20 11.25 11.73
C ALA A 67 13.40 12.10 11.25
N VAL A 68 13.40 12.52 9.99
CA VAL A 68 14.49 13.31 9.40
C VAL A 68 14.39 14.81 9.75
N PHE A 69 13.20 15.29 10.11
CA PHE A 69 12.97 16.69 10.49
C PHE A 69 12.48 16.77 11.93
N PRO A 70 13.11 17.59 12.81
CA PRO A 70 12.60 17.77 14.16
C PRO A 70 11.17 18.28 14.08
N ALA A 71 10.31 17.76 14.96
CA ALA A 71 8.97 18.32 15.12
C ALA A 71 9.14 19.82 15.43
N HIS A 72 8.67 20.68 14.53
CA HIS A 72 8.58 22.09 14.82
C HIS A 72 7.58 22.25 15.97
N GLU A 73 8.10 22.50 17.18
CA GLU A 73 7.33 22.99 18.33
C GLU A 73 6.76 24.38 18.06
#